data_AF-A0A259M2T5-F1
#
_entry.id   AF-A0A259M2T5-F1
#
_cell.length_a   1.000
_cell.length_b   1.000
_cell.length_c   1.000
_cell.angle_alpha   90.00
_cell.angle_beta   90.00
_cell.angle_gamma   90.00
#
_symmetry.space_group_name_H-M   'P 1'
#
loop_
_entity.id
_entity.type
_entity.pdbx_description
1 polymer ?
#
loop_
_entity_poly.entity_id
_entity_poly.type
_entity_poly.pdbx_seq_one_letter_code
_entity_poly.pdbx_strand_id
1 'polypeptide(L)'
;MVHHAFTLAGETLHALPSGALYWPAQALLAVSDLHFGKSERRVRRGGMALPPYEAQDTLTRLQSDLDATRAATVICLGDSFDDLAASDGLPDDARLWIARLQAGRRWIWAEGNHDPGPVDLGGTHLAELRMAPLTFRHIADP
;
A
#
# COMPACT_ATOMS: atom_id res chain seq x y z
N MET A 1 -9.62 -17.47 6.07
CA MET A 1 -8.93 -16.26 6.56
C MET A 1 -9.81 -15.63 7.64
N VAL A 2 -9.26 -15.42 8.84
CA VAL A 2 -9.97 -14.72 9.93
C VAL A 2 -9.91 -13.23 9.61
N HIS A 3 -11.05 -12.56 9.58
CA HIS A 3 -11.16 -11.12 9.42
C HIS A 3 -12.22 -10.60 10.40
N HIS A 4 -12.19 -9.30 10.68
CA HIS A 4 -13.25 -8.64 11.45
C HIS A 4 -14.13 -7.82 10.51
N ALA A 5 -15.39 -8.24 10.35
CA ALA A 5 -16.37 -7.49 9.55
C ALA A 5 -17.07 -6.44 10.41
N PHE A 6 -17.20 -5.22 9.89
CA PHE A 6 -17.90 -4.11 10.53
C PHE A 6 -18.61 -3.23 9.49
N THR A 7 -19.52 -2.37 9.95
CA THR A 7 -20.24 -1.43 9.09
C THR A 7 -19.73 0.00 9.28
N LEU A 8 -19.50 0.72 8.19
CA LEU A 8 -19.17 2.15 8.19
C LEU A 8 -19.94 2.85 7.06
N ALA A 9 -20.67 3.92 7.40
CA ALA A 9 -21.48 4.68 6.43
C ALA A 9 -22.45 3.82 5.59
N GLY A 10 -22.93 2.69 6.14
CA GLY A 10 -23.82 1.74 5.45
C GLY A 10 -23.10 0.64 4.66
N GLU A 11 -21.78 0.70 4.53
CA GLU A 11 -20.97 -0.29 3.81
C GLU A 11 -20.39 -1.34 4.75
N THR A 12 -20.27 -2.58 4.26
CA THR A 12 -19.59 -3.66 4.99
C THR A 12 -18.10 -3.66 4.64
N LEU A 13 -17.25 -3.55 5.65
CA LEU A 13 -15.80 -3.53 5.53
C LEU A 13 -15.18 -4.64 6.36
N HIS A 14 -14.09 -5.21 5.86
CA HIS A 14 -13.37 -6.30 6.50
C HIS A 14 -11.97 -5.83 6.89
N ALA A 15 -11.70 -5.71 8.19
CA ALA A 15 -10.35 -5.51 8.70
C ALA A 15 -9.60 -6.85 8.69
N LEU A 16 -8.46 -6.88 8.00
CA LEU A 16 -7.61 -8.06 7.84
C LEU A 16 -6.50 -8.08 8.91
N PRO A 17 -6.00 -9.26 9.33
CA PRO A 17 -4.93 -9.36 10.33
C PRO A 17 -3.61 -8.71 9.91
N SER A 18 -3.41 -8.49 8.61
CA SER A 18 -2.28 -7.76 8.05
C SER A 18 -2.29 -6.26 8.37
N GLY A 19 -3.44 -5.72 8.79
CA GLY A 19 -3.70 -4.28 8.90
C GLY A 19 -4.42 -3.69 7.68
N ALA A 20 -4.64 -4.47 6.62
CA ALA A 20 -5.37 -4.01 5.44
C ALA A 20 -6.88 -3.94 5.69
N LEU A 21 -7.56 -3.08 4.93
CA LEU A 21 -9.01 -2.93 4.93
C LEU A 21 -9.57 -3.36 3.57
N TYR A 22 -10.39 -4.40 3.55
CA TYR A 22 -11.05 -4.86 2.34
C TYR A 22 -12.51 -4.38 2.29
N TRP A 23 -12.91 -3.79 1.15
CA TRP A 23 -14.28 -3.39 0.85
C TRP A 23 -14.85 -4.31 -0.25
N PRO A 24 -15.62 -5.35 0.11
CA PRO A 24 -16.08 -6.37 -0.84
C PRO A 24 -16.97 -5.83 -1.95
N ALA A 25 -17.87 -4.90 -1.63
CA ALA A 25 -18.82 -4.36 -2.61
C ALA A 25 -18.13 -3.66 -3.79
N GLN A 26 -16.89 -3.18 -3.58
CA GLN A 26 -16.09 -2.46 -4.57
C GLN A 26 -14.87 -3.25 -5.02
N ALA A 27 -14.70 -4.49 -4.53
CA ALA A 27 -13.50 -5.31 -4.69
C ALA A 27 -12.21 -4.50 -4.46
N LEU A 28 -12.21 -3.66 -3.41
CA LEU A 28 -11.13 -2.72 -3.10
C LEU A 28 -10.36 -3.18 -1.86
N LEU A 29 -9.04 -3.23 -1.96
CA LEU A 29 -8.14 -3.40 -0.83
C LEU A 29 -7.42 -2.08 -0.55
N ALA A 30 -7.58 -1.55 0.65
CA ALA A 30 -6.86 -0.37 1.15
C ALA A 30 -5.75 -0.80 2.11
N VAL A 31 -4.56 -0.27 1.90
CA VAL A 31 -3.38 -0.41 2.74
C VAL A 31 -2.77 0.97 2.97
N SER A 32 -1.94 1.14 3.99
CA SER A 32 -1.29 2.42 4.35
C SER A 32 0.12 2.16 4.85
N ASP A 33 1.00 3.16 4.80
CA ASP A 33 2.28 3.18 5.51
C ASP A 33 3.18 1.97 5.18
N LEU A 34 3.31 1.64 3.88
CA LEU A 34 4.11 0.49 3.43
C LEU A 34 5.60 0.69 3.71
N HIS A 35 6.08 1.94 3.75
CA HIS A 35 7.46 2.34 4.07
C HIS A 35 8.54 1.51 3.35
N PHE A 36 8.37 1.29 2.05
CA PHE A 36 9.43 0.68 1.24
C PHE A 36 10.70 1.54 1.31
N GLY A 37 11.86 0.88 1.41
CA GLY A 37 13.17 1.55 1.42
C GLY A 37 13.70 1.98 2.80
N LYS A 38 13.01 1.65 3.90
CA LYS A 38 13.40 2.01 5.27
C LYS A 38 14.76 1.44 5.69
N SER A 39 14.99 0.16 5.38
CA SER A 39 16.26 -0.52 5.65
C SER A 39 17.41 0.12 4.86
N GLU A 40 17.17 0.43 3.59
CA GLU A 40 18.11 1.07 2.68
C GLU A 40 18.42 2.50 3.14
N ARG A 41 17.43 3.27 3.61
CA ARG A 41 17.66 4.60 4.20
C ARG A 41 18.59 4.54 5.39
N ARG A 42 18.41 3.54 6.27
CA ARG A 42 19.26 3.38 7.45
C ARG A 42 20.70 3.10 7.05
N VAL A 43 20.93 2.28 6.02
CA VAL A 43 22.26 2.05 5.43
C VAL A 43 22.84 3.33 4.81
N ARG A 44 22.07 4.05 3.99
CA ARG A 44 22.49 5.32 3.38
C ARG A 44 22.93 6.36 4.40
N ARG A 45 22.32 6.34 5.60
CA ARG A 45 22.63 7.25 6.72
C ARG A 45 23.75 6.73 7.65
N GLY A 46 24.50 5.71 7.24
CA GLY A 46 25.62 5.16 8.01
C GLY A 46 25.22 4.26 9.18
N GLY A 47 23.95 3.86 9.24
CA GLY A 47 23.47 2.86 10.19
C GLY A 47 23.82 1.44 9.76
N MET A 48 23.69 0.50 10.70
CA MET A 48 23.90 -0.92 10.42
C MET A 48 22.92 -1.41 9.35
N ALA A 49 23.42 -2.22 8.40
CA ALA A 49 22.59 -2.90 7.42
C ALA A 49 21.56 -3.77 8.14
N LEU A 50 20.30 -3.38 7.98
CA LEU A 50 19.19 -4.22 8.37
C LEU A 50 19.01 -5.30 7.31
N PRO A 51 18.64 -6.52 7.70
CA PRO A 51 18.28 -7.53 6.72
C PRO A 51 17.17 -7.02 5.78
N PRO A 52 17.19 -7.35 4.48
CA PRO A 52 16.25 -6.82 3.48
C PRO A 52 14.81 -7.37 3.61
N TYR A 53 14.48 -8.00 4.74
CA TYR A 53 13.24 -8.74 4.94
C TYR A 53 12.03 -7.83 5.12
N GLU A 54 12.21 -6.53 5.44
CA GLU A 54 11.07 -5.63 5.68
C GLU A 54 10.20 -5.46 4.42
N ALA A 55 10.81 -5.16 3.26
CA ALA A 55 10.06 -5.01 2.02
C ALA A 55 9.43 -6.35 1.56
N GLN A 56 10.16 -7.45 1.73
CA GLN A 56 9.68 -8.79 1.37
C GLN A 56 8.51 -9.24 2.25
N ASP A 57 8.54 -8.97 3.55
CA ASP A 57 7.44 -9.27 4.48
C ASP A 57 6.19 -8.45 4.14
N THR A 58 6.34 -7.14 3.90
CA THR A 58 5.24 -6.27 3.44
C THR A 58 4.61 -6.80 2.14
N LEU A 59 5.43 -7.15 1.14
CA LEU A 59 4.93 -7.69 -0.13
C LEU A 59 4.28 -9.07 0.02
N THR A 60 4.79 -9.92 0.91
CA THR A 60 4.23 -11.25 1.20
C THR A 60 2.83 -11.13 1.82
N ARG A 61 2.65 -10.22 2.78
CA ARG A 61 1.35 -9.94 3.42
C ARG A 61 0.37 -9.36 2.41
N LEU A 62 0.79 -8.37 1.63
CA LEU A 62 -0.02 -7.75 0.59
C LEU A 62 -0.46 -8.77 -0.46
N GLN A 63 0.44 -9.64 -0.91
CA GLN A 63 0.09 -10.71 -1.83
C GLN A 63 -0.94 -11.67 -1.23
N SER A 64 -0.75 -12.08 0.03
CA SER A 64 -1.66 -12.99 0.72
C SER A 64 -3.08 -12.40 0.83
N ASP A 65 -3.19 -11.10 1.11
CA ASP A 65 -4.48 -10.40 1.14
C ASP A 65 -5.12 -10.31 -0.24
N LEU A 66 -4.33 -10.00 -1.28
CA LEU A 66 -4.82 -9.94 -2.66
C LEU A 66 -5.31 -11.30 -3.16
N ASP A 67 -4.60 -12.38 -2.84
CA ASP A 67 -4.97 -13.75 -3.22
C ASP A 67 -6.27 -14.19 -2.52
N ALA A 68 -6.44 -13.84 -1.26
CA ALA A 68 -7.62 -14.21 -0.49
C ALA A 68 -8.86 -13.38 -0.83
N THR A 69 -8.70 -12.09 -1.07
CA THR A 69 -9.80 -11.16 -1.34
C THR A 69 -10.18 -11.11 -2.81
N ARG A 70 -9.23 -11.40 -3.71
CA ARG A 70 -9.33 -11.18 -5.16
C ARG A 70 -9.70 -9.74 -5.51
N ALA A 71 -9.20 -8.78 -4.72
CA ALA A 71 -9.43 -7.37 -4.97
C ALA A 71 -8.96 -6.96 -6.38
N ALA A 72 -9.83 -6.20 -7.07
CA ALA A 72 -9.57 -5.65 -8.39
C ALA A 72 -9.00 -4.24 -8.33
N THR A 73 -9.21 -3.53 -7.22
CA THR A 73 -8.63 -2.21 -6.93
C THR A 73 -7.77 -2.28 -5.68
N VAL A 74 -6.58 -1.68 -5.73
CA VAL A 74 -5.70 -1.50 -4.59
C VAL A 74 -5.44 -0.01 -4.41
N ILE A 75 -5.55 0.47 -3.17
CA ILE A 75 -5.15 1.82 -2.81
C ILE A 75 -4.13 1.78 -1.68
N CYS A 76 -2.99 2.41 -1.91
CA CYS A 76 -1.95 2.64 -0.91
C CYS A 76 -2.11 4.07 -0.38
N LEU A 77 -2.58 4.21 0.86
CA LEU A 77 -3.03 5.45 1.51
C LEU A 77 -1.88 6.28 2.09
N GLY A 78 -0.93 6.66 1.24
CA GLY A 78 0.21 7.46 1.65
C GLY A 78 1.32 6.69 2.36
N ASP A 79 2.46 7.35 2.45
CA ASP A 79 3.71 6.91 3.08
C ASP A 79 4.13 5.51 2.60
N SER A 80 3.94 5.28 1.29
CA SER A 80 4.34 4.02 0.66
C SER A 80 5.84 3.88 0.57
N PHE A 81 6.57 5.00 0.52
CA PHE A 81 8.03 5.07 0.48
C PHE A 81 8.57 5.85 1.68
N ASP A 82 9.71 5.41 2.23
CA ASP A 82 10.30 6.00 3.43
C ASP A 82 11.00 7.35 3.16
N ASP A 83 11.50 7.57 1.94
CA ASP A 83 11.99 8.86 1.44
C ASP A 83 12.04 8.91 -0.11
N LEU A 84 12.33 10.08 -0.68
CA LEU A 84 12.59 10.28 -2.12
C LEU A 84 13.62 9.29 -2.68
N ALA A 85 14.66 8.97 -1.93
CA ALA A 85 15.71 8.06 -2.39
C ALA A 85 15.28 6.58 -2.33
N ALA A 86 14.22 6.25 -1.59
CA ALA A 86 13.65 4.92 -1.50
C ALA A 86 12.83 4.56 -2.75
N SER A 87 12.14 5.53 -3.37
CA SER A 87 11.44 5.28 -4.63
C SER A 87 12.42 4.92 -5.75
N ASP A 88 13.61 5.52 -5.75
CA ASP A 88 14.67 5.25 -6.73
C ASP A 88 15.52 4.03 -6.35
N GLY A 89 15.78 3.87 -5.05
CA GLY A 89 16.61 2.81 -4.49
C GLY A 89 15.88 1.49 -4.21
N LEU A 90 14.61 1.36 -4.59
CA LEU A 90 13.88 0.10 -4.40
C LEU A 90 14.56 -1.02 -5.21
N PRO A 91 14.93 -2.15 -4.58
CA PRO A 91 15.52 -3.29 -5.26
C PRO A 91 14.67 -3.78 -6.45
N ASP A 92 15.34 -4.23 -7.52
CA ASP A 92 14.68 -4.66 -8.77
C ASP A 92 13.71 -5.83 -8.56
N ASP A 93 14.01 -6.73 -7.62
CA ASP A 93 13.13 -7.84 -7.26
C ASP A 93 11.82 -7.35 -6.62
N ALA A 94 11.90 -6.36 -5.73
CA ALA A 94 10.72 -5.71 -5.14
C ALA A 94 9.91 -4.94 -6.20
N ARG A 95 10.56 -4.20 -7.10
CA ARG A 95 9.89 -3.52 -8.24
C ARG A 95 9.14 -4.50 -9.11
N LEU A 96 9.79 -5.61 -9.49
CA LEU A 96 9.19 -6.65 -10.30
C LEU A 96 8.03 -7.34 -9.58
N TRP A 97 8.13 -7.53 -8.26
CA TRP A 97 7.06 -8.08 -7.46
C TRP A 97 5.84 -7.15 -7.44
N ILE A 98 6.03 -5.85 -7.17
CA ILE A 98 4.95 -4.85 -7.23
C ILE A 98 4.29 -4.87 -8.61
N ALA A 99 5.07 -4.88 -9.70
CA ALA A 99 4.53 -4.94 -11.05
C ALA A 99 3.67 -6.20 -11.29
N ARG A 100 4.06 -7.36 -10.73
CA ARG A 100 3.24 -8.58 -10.80
C ARG A 100 1.94 -8.45 -9.99
N LEU A 101 1.98 -7.82 -8.82
CA LEU A 101 0.77 -7.56 -8.02
C LEU A 101 -0.18 -6.59 -8.73
N GLN A 102 0.37 -5.61 -9.45
CA GLN A 102 -0.39 -4.64 -10.23
C GLN A 102 -1.06 -5.24 -11.47
N ALA A 103 -0.51 -6.31 -12.04
CA ALA A 103 -1.01 -6.90 -13.27
C ALA A 103 -2.50 -7.26 -13.17
N GLY A 104 -3.32 -6.68 -14.06
CA GLY A 104 -4.77 -6.90 -14.11
C GLY A 104 -5.57 -6.20 -13.00
N ARG A 105 -4.94 -5.31 -12.22
CA ARG A 105 -5.59 -4.56 -11.13
C ARG A 105 -5.48 -3.06 -11.33
N ARG A 106 -6.49 -2.32 -10.88
CA ARG A 106 -6.38 -0.87 -10.72
C ARG A 106 -5.55 -0.59 -9.49
N TRP A 107 -4.42 0.09 -9.66
CA TRP A 107 -3.53 0.44 -8.56
C TRP A 107 -3.49 1.95 -8.35
N ILE A 108 -3.70 2.39 -7.12
CA ILE A 108 -3.76 3.80 -6.75
C ILE A 108 -2.72 4.05 -5.66
N TRP A 109 -1.86 5.04 -5.89
CA TRP A 109 -0.97 5.60 -4.91
C TRP A 109 -1.60 6.90 -4.43
N ALA A 110 -2.13 6.91 -3.19
CA ALA A 110 -2.58 8.14 -2.57
C ALA A 110 -1.37 8.86 -1.98
N GLU A 111 -1.28 10.18 -2.14
CA GLU A 111 -0.15 10.97 -1.63
C GLU A 111 -0.13 10.97 -0.09
N GLY A 112 1.01 10.56 0.49
CA GLY A 112 1.31 10.70 1.92
C GLY A 112 2.16 11.92 2.26
N ASN A 113 2.50 12.08 3.54
CA ASN A 113 3.34 13.18 4.02
C ASN A 113 4.79 13.09 3.50
N HIS A 114 5.24 11.86 3.27
CA HIS A 114 6.61 11.54 2.86
C HIS A 114 6.73 11.11 1.41
N ASP A 115 5.61 11.00 0.68
CA ASP A 115 5.62 10.50 -0.69
C ASP A 115 6.14 11.55 -1.69
N PRO A 116 7.12 11.20 -2.51
CA PRO A 116 7.81 12.11 -3.42
C PRO A 116 7.02 12.43 -4.70
N GLY A 117 5.76 12.82 -4.62
CA GLY A 117 4.93 12.94 -5.83
C GLY A 117 4.96 11.65 -6.67
N PRO A 118 4.79 11.70 -8.00
CA PRO A 118 4.60 10.49 -8.79
C PRO A 118 5.83 9.60 -8.77
N VAL A 119 5.71 8.42 -8.16
CA VAL A 119 6.73 7.36 -8.22
C VAL A 119 6.76 6.69 -9.59
N ASP A 120 7.95 6.29 -10.02
CA ASP A 120 8.16 5.48 -11.24
C ASP A 120 7.79 4.00 -11.00
N LEU A 121 6.54 3.81 -10.59
CA LEU A 121 5.87 2.52 -10.52
C LEU A 121 4.51 2.71 -11.20
N GLY A 122 4.05 1.66 -11.90
CA GLY A 122 2.73 1.68 -12.53
C GLY A 122 1.62 2.04 -11.53
N GLY A 123 0.48 2.48 -12.06
CA GLY A 123 -0.68 2.90 -11.26
C GLY A 123 -1.02 4.38 -11.45
N THR A 124 -2.02 4.83 -10.71
CA THR A 124 -2.51 6.22 -10.74
C THR A 124 -2.16 6.91 -9.43
N HIS A 125 -1.58 8.10 -9.53
CA HIS A 125 -1.30 8.97 -8.38
C HIS A 125 -2.47 9.91 -8.15
N LEU A 126 -2.99 9.96 -6.92
CA LEU A 126 -4.12 10.81 -6.53
C LEU A 126 -3.85 11.39 -5.14
N ALA A 127 -4.31 12.61 -4.84
CA ALA A 127 -4.28 13.12 -3.46
C ALA A 127 -5.24 12.33 -2.54
N GLU A 128 -6.40 11.98 -3.07
CA GLU A 128 -7.42 11.18 -2.39
C GLU A 128 -8.28 10.42 -3.40
N LEU A 129 -8.90 9.33 -2.96
CA LEU A 129 -9.91 8.61 -3.73
C LEU A 129 -11.27 8.77 -3.06
N ARG A 130 -12.18 9.43 -3.78
CA ARG A 130 -13.60 9.48 -3.40
C ARG A 130 -14.34 8.33 -4.08
N MET A 131 -14.89 7.44 -3.26
CA MET A 131 -15.74 6.35 -3.73
C MET A 131 -16.91 6.24 -2.76
N ALA A 132 -17.99 6.95 -3.09
CA ALA A 132 -19.12 7.15 -2.19
C ALA A 132 -19.63 5.80 -1.63
N PRO A 133 -19.93 5.72 -0.32
CA PRO A 133 -19.96 6.83 0.64
C PRO A 133 -18.60 7.16 1.29
N LEU A 134 -17.52 6.45 0.94
CA LEU A 134 -16.23 6.57 1.60
C LEU A 134 -15.27 7.50 0.84
N THR A 135 -14.42 8.19 1.58
CA THR A 135 -13.27 8.93 1.03
C THR A 135 -12.00 8.37 1.66
N PHE A 136 -11.05 8.03 0.80
CA PHE A 136 -9.77 7.45 1.14
C PHE A 136 -8.68 8.50 0.98
N ARG A 137 -8.00 8.85 2.07
CA ARG A 137 -6.92 9.83 2.12
C ARG A 137 -5.98 9.52 3.28
N HIS A 138 -4.73 9.95 3.15
CA HIS A 138 -3.70 9.74 4.17
C HIS A 138 -3.95 10.60 5.42
N ILE A 139 -4.15 11.92 5.23
CA ILE A 139 -4.45 12.84 6.34
C ILE A 139 -5.96 12.82 6.60
N ALA A 140 -6.35 12.38 7.79
CA ALA A 140 -7.74 12.40 8.25
C ALA A 140 -8.15 13.81 8.68
N ASP A 141 -8.48 14.67 7.72
CA ASP A 141 -9.08 15.99 7.96
C ASP A 141 -10.62 15.87 8.04
N PRO A 142 -11.28 16.39 9.12
CA PRO A 142 -12.72 16.28 9.34
C PRO A 142 -13.62 16.84 8.23
#